data_AF-A0A925ZXP3-F1
#
_entry.id   AF-A0A925ZXP3-F1
#
_cell.length_a   1.000
_cell.length_b   1.000
_cell.length_c   1.000
_cell.angle_alpha   90.00
_cell.angle_beta   90.00
_cell.angle_gamma   90.00
#
_symmetry.space_group_name_H-M   'P 1'
#
loop_
_entity.id
_entity.type
_entity.pdbx_description
1 polymer ?
#
loop_
_entity_poly.entity_id
_entity_poly.type
_entity_poly.pdbx_seq_one_letter_code
_entity_poly.pdbx_strand_id
1 'polypeptide(L)' 'MPYPKLIRDRTPAIIAESGRQCRTTVLTKPAFRAALLAKLVEEAQEALTAAPTELLAELAHGSI' A
#
# COMPACT_ATOMS: atom_id res chain seq x y z
N MET A 1 19.32 4.41 -6.98
CA MET A 1 18.17 5.18 -7.50
C MET A 1 16.95 4.83 -6.65
N PRO A 2 16.20 5.79 -6.10
CA PRO A 2 15.04 5.47 -5.27
C PRO A 2 13.90 5.00 -6.19
N TYR A 3 13.44 3.77 -5.99
CA TYR A 3 12.26 3.27 -6.70
C TYR A 3 11.01 3.97 -6.15
N PRO A 4 10.03 4.35 -7.00
CA PRO A 4 8.74 4.81 -6.51
C PRO A 4 8.06 3.60 -5.85
N LYS A 5 7.97 3.64 -4.52
CA LYS A 5 7.40 2.55 -3.73
C LYS A 5 5.91 2.79 -3.55
N LEU A 6 5.11 1.75 -3.77
CA LEU A 6 3.73 1.71 -3.33
C LEU A 6 3.72 1.63 -1.80
N ILE A 7 2.84 2.37 -1.13
CA ILE A 7 2.71 2.34 0.33
C ILE A 7 2.53 0.89 0.80
N ARG A 8 3.55 0.42 1.54
CA ARG A 8 3.64 -0.71 2.47
C ARG A 8 5.13 -0.96 2.76
N ASP A 9 5.81 0.12 3.14
CA ASP A 9 7.28 0.20 3.12
C ASP A 9 7.97 -0.70 4.16
N ARG A 10 7.20 -1.33 5.05
CA ARG A 10 7.68 -2.32 6.02
C ARG A 10 6.97 -3.68 5.95
N THR A 11 5.96 -3.87 5.10
CA THR A 11 5.19 -5.12 5.09
C THR A 11 6.03 -6.36 4.78
N PRO A 12 6.96 -6.35 3.81
CA PRO A 12 7.84 -7.50 3.59
C PRO A 12 8.76 -7.79 4.80
N ALA A 13 9.29 -6.74 5.45
CA ALA A 13 10.14 -6.87 6.62
C ALA A 13 9.36 -7.43 7.83
N ILE A 14 8.15 -6.92 8.08
CA ILE A 14 7.25 -7.39 9.14
C ILE A 14 6.82 -8.84 8.90
N ILE A 15 6.53 -9.22 7.64
CA ILE A 15 6.18 -10.61 7.29
C ILE A 15 7.37 -11.54 7.52
N ALA A 16 8.58 -11.12 7.13
CA ALA A 16 9.80 -11.90 7.37
C ALA A 16 10.10 -12.07 8.87
N GLU A 17 9.93 -11.02 9.68
CA GLU A 17 10.07 -11.07 11.15
C GLU A 17 9.06 -12.04 11.80
N SER A 18 7.90 -12.25 11.19
CA SER A 18 6.89 -13.22 11.65
C SER A 18 7.16 -14.68 11.20
N GLY A 19 8.30 -14.97 10.57
CA GLY A 19 8.66 -16.30 10.06
C GLY A 19 7.92 -16.71 8.79
N ARG A 20 7.18 -15.79 8.17
CA ARG A 20 6.41 -16.02 6.94
C ARG A 20 7.21 -15.56 5.73
N GLN A 21 7.00 -16.21 4.59
CA GLN A 21 7.64 -15.81 3.34
C GLN A 21 6.68 -14.97 2.48
N CYS A 22 7.17 -13.87 1.92
CA CYS A 22 6.47 -13.08 0.92
C CYS A 22 7.28 -13.02 -0.37
N ARG A 23 6.59 -13.03 -1.51
CA ARG A 23 7.21 -12.81 -2.83
C ARG A 23 7.05 -11.35 -3.23
N THR A 24 8.16 -10.70 -3.57
CA THR A 24 8.17 -9.37 -4.19
C THR A 24 8.38 -9.51 -5.69
N THR A 25 7.82 -8.59 -6.47
CA THR A 25 8.03 -8.53 -7.92
C THR A 25 8.11 -7.08 -8.35
N VAL A 26 9.09 -6.76 -9.20
CA VAL A 26 9.26 -5.41 -9.74
C VAL A 26 8.33 -5.26 -10.93
N LEU A 27 7.44 -4.27 -10.87
CA LEU A 27 6.49 -3.99 -11.95
C LEU A 27 7.14 -3.15 -13.05
N THR A 28 6.70 -3.37 -14.29
CA THR A 28 6.98 -2.44 -15.38
C THR A 28 6.25 -1.12 -15.14
N LYS A 29 6.70 -0.02 -15.76
CA LYS A 29 6.09 1.31 -15.58
C LYS A 29 4.57 1.35 -15.87
N PRO A 30 4.04 0.69 -16.94
CA PRO A 30 2.60 0.62 -17.16
C PRO A 30 1.86 -0.18 -16.08
N ALA A 31 2.39 -1.33 -15.67
CA ALA A 31 1.81 -2.16 -14.61
C ALA A 31 1.83 -1.43 -13.26
N PHE A 32 2.89 -0.68 -12.98
CA PHE A 32 3.02 0.15 -11.79
C PHE A 32 1.93 1.22 -11.74
N ARG A 33 1.66 1.93 -12.84
CA ARG A 33 0.58 2.94 -12.91
C ARG A 33 -0.80 2.32 -12.67
N ALA A 34 -1.06 1.15 -13.26
CA ALA A 34 -2.33 0.46 -13.05
C ALA A 34 -2.50 0.02 -11.58
N ALA A 35 -1.45 -0.55 -10.98
CA ALA A 35 -1.44 -0.92 -9.57
C ALA A 35 -1.60 0.28 -8.64
N LEU A 36 -1.02 1.43 -8.99
CA LEU A 36 -1.14 2.68 -8.24
C LEU A 36 -2.59 3.18 -8.19
N LEU A 37 -3.26 3.20 -9.35
CA LEU A 37 -4.66 3.61 -9.44
C LEU A 37 -5.57 2.65 -8.68
N ALA A 38 -5.33 1.34 -8.80
CA ALA A 38 -6.08 0.34 -8.04
C ALA A 38 -5.93 0.55 -6.52
N LYS A 39 -4.70 0.81 -6.06
CA LYS A 39 -4.43 1.06 -4.65
C LYS A 39 -5.09 2.35 -4.16
N LEU A 40 -5.08 3.41 -4.96
CA LEU A 40 -5.78 4.66 -4.61
C LEU A 40 -7.28 4.44 -4.40
N VAL A 41 -7.91 3.63 -5.26
CA VAL A 41 -9.34 3.31 -5.15
C VAL A 41 -9.64 2.49 -3.90
N GLU A 42 -8.79 1.51 -3.57
CA GLU A 42 -8.88 0.69 -2.34
C GLU A 42 -8.84 1.59 -1.09
N GLU A 43 -7.84 2.47 -0.99
CA GLU A 43 -7.67 3.37 0.17
C GLU A 43 -8.83 4.39 0.29
N ALA A 44 -9.33 4.88 -0.85
CA ALA A 44 -10.49 5.77 -0.85
C ALA A 44 -11.77 5.06 -0.35
N GLN A 45 -11.92 3.77 -0.66
CA GLN A 45 -13.04 2.95 -0.18
C GLN A 45 -12.91 2.62 1.31
N GLU A 46 -11.70 2.32 1.78
CA GLU A 46 -11.39 2.14 3.20
C GLU A 46 -11.70 3.43 3.98
N ALA A 47 -11.25 4.59 3.51
CA ALA A 47 -11.57 5.88 4.13
C ALA A 47 -13.08 6.19 4.15
N LEU A 48 -13.84 5.83 3.10
CA LEU A 48 -15.29 6.01 3.07
C LEU A 48 -16.04 5.12 4.08
N THR A 49 -15.47 3.98 4.42
CA THR A 49 -16.10 2.98 5.32
C THR A 49 -15.52 3.00 6.73
N ALA A 50 -14.42 3.72 6.96
CA ALA A 50 -13.75 3.83 8.24
C ALA A 50 -14.63 4.51 9.30
N ALA A 51 -14.55 4.02 10.53
CA ALA A 51 -15.11 4.73 11.66
C ALA A 51 -14.40 6.10 11.82
N PRO A 52 -15.06 7.13 12.40
CA PRO A 52 -14.46 8.44 12.57
C PRO A 52 -13.11 8.44 13.33
N THR A 53 -12.91 7.47 14.21
CA THR A 53 -11.66 7.25 14.96
C THR A 53 -10.52 6.68 14.12
N GLU A 54 -10.83 6.03 13.01
CA GLU A 54 -9.88 5.35 12.11
C GLU A 54 -9.63 6.16 10.83
N LEU A 55 -10.56 7.06 10.47
CA LEU A 55 -10.49 7.88 9.26
C LEU A 55 -9.16 8.65 9.10
N LEU A 56 -8.62 9.23 10.19
CA LEU A 56 -7.33 9.93 10.13
C LEU A 56 -6.15 8.97 9.86
N ALA A 57 -6.22 7.74 10.35
CA ALA A 57 -5.22 6.72 10.09
C ALA A 57 -5.30 6.24 8.64
N GLU A 58 -6.50 6.00 8.12
CA GLU A 58 -6.73 5.58 6.73
C GLU A 58 -6.32 6.67 5.72
N LEU A 59 -6.64 7.95 5.99
CA LEU A 59 -6.19 9.06 5.13
C LEU A 59 -4.67 9.25 5.12
N ALA A 60 -3.99 8.95 6.24
CA ALA A 60 -2.53 8.97 6.31
C ALA A 60 -1.89 7.75 5.64
N HIS A 61 -2.57 6.59 5.67
CA HIS A 61 -2.15 5.38 4.95
C HIS A 61 -2.34 5.51 3.44
N GLY A 62 -3.34 6.25 2.97
CA GLY A 62 -3.64 6.49 1.56
C GLY A 62 -2.86 7.63 0.88
N SER A 63 -1.88 8.26 1.55
CA SER A 63 -1.07 9.34 0.96
C SER A 63 -0.01 8.80 -0.02
N ILE A 64 -0.40 8.63 -1.29
CA ILE A 64 0.42 8.13 -2.41
C ILE A 64 1.59 9.04 -2.77
#